data_AF-A0A966Q7U9-F1
#
_entry.id   AF-A0A966Q7U9-F1
#
_cell.length_a   1.000
_cell.length_b   1.000
_cell.length_c   1.000
_cell.angle_alpha   90.00
_cell.angle_beta   90.00
_cell.angle_gamma   90.00
#
_symmetry.space_group_name_H-M   'P 1'
#
loop_
_entity.id
_entity.type
_entity.pdbx_description
1 polymer ?
#
loop_
_entity_poly.entity_id
_entity_poly.type
_entity_poly.pdbx_seq_one_letter_code
_entity_poly.pdbx_strand_id
1 'polypeptide(L)'
;LLAHAFAGSNPAPPNFFPSFPHLPLTPLSVLSRIGYQSLMANSFFPYEHHRQPVASHPVFFRRVLLHFVMAVGVLGMTMGIGIIGYTQIGGLAWDQSVLESAMLMGGMGPVYGDKMTTTPAKLFSAGYALFCGLVLIALFGIILAPVFHRILHRLHVPEK
;
A
#
# COMPACT_ATOMS: atom_id res chain seq x y z
N LEU A 1 13.73 55.92 58.48
CA LEU A 1 14.43 56.32 57.23
C LEU A 1 13.72 55.64 56.06
N LEU A 2 12.65 56.30 55.58
CA LEU A 2 12.47 56.77 54.18
C LEU A 2 12.02 55.63 53.24
N ALA A 3 10.75 55.39 52.94
CA ALA A 3 9.63 56.27 52.57
C ALA A 3 9.89 57.14 51.33
N HIS A 4 8.88 57.21 50.47
CA HIS A 4 8.69 58.04 49.27
C HIS A 4 9.34 57.51 47.99
N ALA A 5 8.70 57.54 46.82
CA ALA A 5 7.39 58.00 46.36
C ALA A 5 7.25 57.47 44.91
N PHE A 6 6.07 57.19 44.36
CA PHE A 6 5.12 58.12 43.73
C PHE A 6 4.03 57.18 43.14
N ALA A 7 2.74 57.26 43.45
CA ALA A 7 1.77 58.30 43.11
C ALA A 7 1.72 58.63 41.60
N GLY A 8 0.57 58.33 40.97
CA GLY A 8 0.22 58.72 39.61
C GLY A 8 -0.76 57.71 38.99
N SER A 9 -2.07 57.73 39.24
CA SER A 9 -3.10 58.67 38.75
C SER A 9 -2.98 59.03 37.26
N ASN A 10 -3.74 58.39 36.37
CA ASN A 10 -4.54 59.06 35.33
C ASN A 10 -5.33 58.08 34.44
N PRO A 11 -6.36 58.53 33.69
CA PRO A 11 -7.61 57.80 33.47
C PRO A 11 -7.69 57.27 32.03
N ALA A 12 -8.77 56.54 31.74
CA ALA A 12 -9.06 55.96 30.44
C ALA A 12 -9.01 56.96 29.25
N PRO A 13 -8.38 56.59 28.12
CA PRO A 13 -8.57 57.27 26.84
C PRO A 13 -9.79 56.70 26.06
N PRO A 14 -10.32 57.47 25.09
CA PRO A 14 -11.75 57.52 24.75
C PRO A 14 -12.25 56.39 23.84
N ASN A 15 -13.55 56.13 23.94
CA ASN A 15 -14.32 55.26 23.04
C ASN A 15 -14.19 55.73 21.58
N PHE A 16 -13.33 55.06 20.81
CA PHE A 16 -13.22 55.25 19.36
C PHE A 16 -13.33 53.90 18.64
N PHE A 17 -14.54 53.33 18.63
CA PHE A 17 -14.90 52.25 17.72
C PHE A 17 -16.05 52.74 16.83
N PRO A 18 -15.81 52.97 15.52
CA PRO A 18 -16.92 53.16 14.60
C PRO A 18 -17.73 51.86 14.50
N SER A 19 -19.05 51.99 14.66
CA SER A 19 -20.02 50.92 14.45
C SER A 19 -20.01 50.49 12.99
N PHE A 20 -19.47 49.30 12.69
CA PHE A 20 -19.61 48.70 11.37
C PHE A 20 -20.99 48.05 11.23
N PRO A 21 -21.78 48.40 10.20
CA PRO A 21 -23.05 47.75 9.92
C PRO A 21 -22.84 46.31 9.44
N HIS A 22 -23.73 45.47 9.92
CA HIS A 22 -23.91 44.05 9.61
C HIS A 22 -23.98 43.81 8.09
N LEU A 23 -23.04 43.03 7.55
CA LEU A 23 -23.19 42.43 6.22
C LEU A 23 -23.52 40.94 6.36
N PRO A 24 -24.57 40.45 5.68
CA PRO A 24 -25.08 39.10 5.82
C PRO A 24 -24.14 38.08 5.17
N LEU A 25 -23.97 36.95 5.86
CA LEU A 25 -23.18 35.80 5.47
C LEU A 25 -23.70 35.19 4.15
N THR A 26 -22.93 35.31 3.07
CA THR A 26 -23.14 34.53 1.83
C THR A 26 -22.58 33.11 1.99
N PRO A 27 -23.29 32.05 1.54
CA PRO A 27 -23.02 30.65 1.90
C PRO A 27 -22.05 29.94 0.92
N LEU A 28 -21.00 30.60 0.46
CA LEU A 28 -20.11 30.05 -0.58
C LEU A 28 -18.75 29.52 -0.07
N SER A 29 -18.47 29.64 1.23
CA SER A 29 -17.24 29.12 1.85
C SER A 29 -17.39 27.74 2.52
N VAL A 30 -18.60 27.18 2.57
CA VAL A 30 -18.87 25.87 3.19
C VAL A 30 -18.76 24.71 2.18
N LEU A 31 -19.03 24.96 0.90
CA LEU A 31 -19.03 23.90 -0.12
C LEU A 31 -17.62 23.45 -0.56
N SER A 32 -16.56 24.20 -0.24
CA SER A 32 -15.18 23.81 -0.57
C SER A 32 -14.45 23.07 0.56
N ARG A 33 -15.06 22.87 1.74
CA ARG A 33 -14.42 22.15 2.86
C ARG A 33 -14.82 20.68 3.01
N ILE A 34 -15.97 20.27 2.46
CA ILE A 34 -16.52 18.92 2.71
C ILE A 34 -15.97 17.87 1.71
N GLY A 35 -15.54 18.27 0.51
CA GLY A 35 -15.05 17.34 -0.51
C GLY A 35 -13.56 17.01 -0.46
N TYR A 36 -12.71 17.95 0.00
CA TYR A 36 -11.25 17.82 -0.14
C TYR A 36 -10.57 17.18 1.07
N GLN A 37 -11.16 17.28 2.26
CA GLN A 37 -10.58 16.74 3.49
C GLN A 37 -10.61 15.20 3.55
N SER A 38 -11.47 14.58 2.73
CA SER A 38 -11.61 13.12 2.60
C SER A 38 -10.67 12.51 1.55
N LEU A 39 -10.13 13.31 0.62
CA LEU A 39 -9.39 12.81 -0.54
C LEU A 39 -7.86 12.88 -0.40
N MET A 40 -7.36 13.60 0.61
CA MET A 40 -5.92 13.84 0.84
C MET A 40 -5.43 13.36 2.22
N ALA A 41 -6.09 12.37 2.83
CA ALA A 41 -5.79 11.93 4.20
C ALA A 41 -5.54 10.42 4.32
N ASN A 42 -4.92 9.76 3.33
CA ASN A 42 -4.55 8.36 3.50
C ASN A 42 -3.38 7.88 2.62
N SER A 43 -2.19 8.48 2.78
CA SER A 43 -0.99 7.95 2.12
C SER A 43 0.35 8.14 2.86
N PHE A 44 0.37 8.66 4.10
CA PHE A 44 1.62 8.76 4.86
C PHE A 44 1.39 8.50 6.36
N PHE A 45 1.47 7.22 6.77
CA PHE A 45 1.72 6.63 8.11
C PHE A 45 1.27 7.35 9.41
N PRO A 46 0.65 6.65 10.38
CA PRO A 46 1.44 5.89 11.37
C PRO A 46 0.81 4.58 11.92
N TYR A 47 1.70 3.69 12.38
CA TYR A 47 1.42 2.40 13.04
C TYR A 47 0.47 2.53 14.26
N GLU A 48 -0.46 1.59 14.40
CA GLU A 48 -1.41 1.47 15.51
C GLU A 48 -0.76 0.87 16.78
N HIS A 49 -1.11 1.44 17.95
CA HIS A 49 -0.47 1.24 19.25
C HIS A 49 -0.80 -0.13 19.92
N HIS A 50 0.16 -0.62 20.71
CA HIS A 50 0.30 -1.95 21.32
C HIS A 50 -0.81 -2.44 22.30
N ARG A 51 -1.99 -1.79 22.35
CA ARG A 51 -3.10 -2.12 23.28
C ARG A 51 -4.51 -1.86 22.73
N GLN A 52 -4.73 -1.94 21.42
CA GLN A 52 -6.10 -1.83 20.87
C GLN A 52 -6.71 -3.20 20.60
N PRO A 53 -8.00 -3.41 20.94
CA PRO A 53 -8.68 -4.69 20.83
C PRO A 53 -8.76 -5.10 19.36
N VAL A 54 -8.67 -6.43 19.12
CA VAL A 54 -8.72 -7.10 17.81
C VAL A 54 -9.29 -6.23 16.69
N ALA A 55 -8.39 -5.73 15.82
CA ALA A 55 -8.73 -4.86 14.70
C ALA A 55 -10.00 -5.35 13.99
N SER A 56 -10.98 -4.47 13.88
CA SER A 56 -12.26 -4.78 13.23
C SER A 56 -12.00 -5.32 11.82
N HIS A 57 -12.81 -6.32 11.42
CA HIS A 57 -12.74 -7.01 10.12
C HIS A 57 -12.30 -6.12 8.93
N PRO A 58 -12.79 -4.88 8.74
CA PRO A 58 -12.38 -4.03 7.61
C PRO A 58 -10.88 -3.64 7.57
N VAL A 59 -10.22 -3.42 8.71
CA VAL A 59 -8.79 -3.02 8.74
C VAL A 59 -7.89 -4.22 8.41
N PHE A 60 -8.27 -5.41 8.87
CA PHE A 60 -7.61 -6.67 8.50
C PHE A 60 -7.75 -6.94 7.00
N PHE A 61 -8.95 -6.81 6.44
CA PHE A 61 -9.19 -6.97 5.00
C PHE A 61 -8.38 -5.98 4.17
N ARG A 62 -8.26 -4.72 4.59
CA ARG A 62 -7.42 -3.72 3.91
C ARG A 62 -5.93 -4.12 3.90
N ARG A 63 -5.41 -4.67 5.00
CA ARG A 63 -4.02 -5.15 5.06
C ARG A 63 -3.82 -6.35 4.14
N VAL A 64 -4.72 -7.33 4.18
CA VAL A 64 -4.68 -8.49 3.28
C VAL A 64 -4.79 -8.06 1.82
N LEU A 65 -5.68 -7.12 1.50
CA LEU A 65 -5.83 -6.59 0.15
C LEU A 65 -4.55 -5.90 -0.34
N LEU A 66 -3.86 -5.13 0.51
CA LEU A 66 -2.60 -4.50 0.12
C LEU A 66 -1.50 -5.55 -0.18
N HIS A 67 -1.40 -6.60 0.65
CA HIS A 67 -0.46 -7.70 0.41
C HIS A 67 -0.81 -8.47 -0.85
N PHE A 68 -2.10 -8.66 -1.13
CA PHE A 68 -2.59 -9.27 -2.35
C PHE A 68 -2.26 -8.43 -3.59
N VAL A 69 -2.47 -7.11 -3.54
CA VAL A 69 -2.11 -6.21 -4.64
C VAL A 69 -0.60 -6.22 -4.89
N MET A 70 0.22 -6.19 -3.83
CA MET A 70 1.67 -6.32 -3.94
C MET A 70 2.05 -7.67 -4.58
N ALA A 71 1.42 -8.76 -4.15
CA ALA A 71 1.62 -10.10 -4.71
C ALA A 71 1.27 -10.16 -6.20
N VAL A 72 0.12 -9.61 -6.61
CA VAL A 72 -0.27 -9.50 -8.03
C VAL A 72 0.71 -8.64 -8.82
N GLY A 73 1.23 -7.55 -8.23
CA GLY A 73 2.25 -6.72 -8.86
C GLY A 73 3.55 -7.48 -9.12
N VAL A 74 4.04 -8.23 -8.13
CA VAL A 74 5.21 -9.11 -8.29
C VAL A 74 4.95 -10.17 -9.36
N LEU A 75 3.79 -10.81 -9.33
CA LEU A 75 3.39 -11.82 -10.31
C LEU A 75 3.41 -11.24 -11.74
N GLY A 76 2.83 -10.05 -11.92
CA GLY A 76 2.80 -9.34 -13.20
C GLY A 76 4.19 -8.95 -13.70
N MET A 77 5.07 -8.48 -12.80
CA MET A 77 6.47 -8.19 -13.15
C MET A 77 7.22 -9.44 -13.59
N THR A 78 7.10 -10.55 -12.83
CA THR A 78 7.71 -11.84 -13.19
C THR A 78 7.17 -12.36 -14.52
N MET A 79 5.88 -12.16 -14.80
CA MET A 79 5.28 -12.56 -16.07
C MET A 79 5.84 -11.73 -17.22
N GLY A 80 5.95 -10.42 -17.04
CA GLY A 80 6.53 -9.51 -18.03
C GLY A 80 7.96 -9.88 -18.40
N ILE A 81 8.79 -10.24 -17.41
CA ILE A 81 10.17 -10.71 -17.65
C ILE A 81 10.17 -11.99 -18.51
N GLY A 82 9.27 -12.93 -18.22
CA GLY A 82 9.11 -14.16 -19.01
C GLY A 82 8.74 -13.86 -20.46
N ILE A 83 7.70 -13.04 -20.68
CA ILE A 83 7.21 -12.70 -22.03
C ILE A 83 8.32 -12.04 -22.87
N ILE A 84 9.05 -11.08 -22.29
CA ILE A 84 10.16 -10.42 -22.99
C ILE A 84 11.28 -11.42 -23.28
N GLY A 85 11.64 -12.28 -22.34
CA GLY A 85 12.71 -13.26 -22.55
C GLY A 85 12.35 -14.34 -23.58
N TYR A 86 11.12 -14.84 -23.58
CA TYR A 86 10.66 -15.84 -24.57
C TYR A 86 10.50 -15.27 -25.98
N THR A 87 10.10 -14.01 -26.11
CA THR A 87 10.04 -13.34 -27.41
C THR A 87 11.44 -13.05 -27.97
N GLN A 88 12.37 -12.56 -27.15
CA GLN A 88 13.71 -12.15 -27.61
C GLN A 88 14.70 -13.31 -27.73
N ILE A 89 14.73 -14.22 -26.74
CA ILE A 89 15.71 -15.31 -26.66
C ILE A 89 15.13 -16.61 -27.23
N GLY A 90 13.85 -16.87 -26.94
CA GLY A 90 13.14 -18.08 -27.38
C GLY A 90 12.58 -18.01 -28.81
N GLY A 91 12.49 -16.82 -29.39
CA GLY A 91 11.92 -16.61 -30.74
C GLY A 91 10.43 -16.95 -30.83
N LEU A 92 9.73 -16.98 -29.69
CA LEU A 92 8.29 -17.26 -29.65
C LEU A 92 7.48 -16.00 -30.01
N ALA A 93 6.32 -16.22 -30.64
CA ALA A 93 5.34 -15.15 -30.80
C ALA A 93 4.84 -14.66 -29.42
N TRP A 94 4.30 -13.44 -29.35
CA TRP A 94 3.85 -12.83 -28.10
C TRP A 94 2.81 -13.69 -27.36
N ASP A 95 1.81 -14.19 -28.08
CA ASP A 95 0.75 -15.08 -27.57
C ASP A 95 1.33 -16.38 -26.99
N GLN A 96 2.30 -16.98 -27.70
CA GLN A 96 2.98 -18.20 -27.26
C GLN A 96 3.86 -17.94 -26.04
N SER A 97 4.49 -16.76 -25.97
CA SER A 97 5.34 -16.32 -24.86
C SER A 97 4.54 -16.07 -23.59
N VAL A 98 3.34 -15.49 -23.71
CA VAL A 98 2.39 -15.34 -22.60
C VAL A 98 1.96 -16.70 -22.07
N LEU A 99 1.59 -17.63 -22.96
CA LEU A 99 1.19 -18.97 -22.55
C LEU A 99 2.33 -19.74 -21.86
N GLU A 100 3.53 -19.72 -22.42
CA GLU A 100 4.70 -20.41 -21.86
C GLU A 100 5.08 -19.84 -20.48
N SER A 101 5.09 -18.51 -20.36
CA SER A 101 5.38 -17.83 -19.08
C SER A 101 4.35 -18.19 -18.01
N ALA A 102 3.07 -18.18 -18.38
CA ALA A 102 1.98 -18.49 -17.45
C ALA A 102 1.98 -19.96 -17.01
N MET A 103 2.29 -20.88 -17.92
CA MET A 103 2.39 -22.31 -17.62
C MET A 103 3.51 -22.58 -16.61
N LEU A 104 4.72 -22.07 -16.87
CA LEU A 104 5.86 -22.26 -15.96
C LEU A 104 5.65 -21.58 -14.61
N MET A 105 5.06 -20.38 -14.61
CA MET A 105 4.70 -19.69 -13.38
C MET A 105 3.63 -20.43 -12.57
N GLY A 106 2.67 -21.04 -13.26
CA GLY A 106 1.63 -21.88 -12.66
C GLY A 106 2.13 -23.23 -12.17
N GLY A 107 3.39 -23.57 -12.42
CA GLY A 107 3.97 -24.87 -12.07
C GLY A 107 3.59 -26.01 -13.03
N MET A 108 2.99 -25.66 -14.18
CA MET A 108 2.82 -26.60 -15.29
C MET A 108 4.09 -26.62 -16.14
N GLY A 109 4.35 -27.75 -16.79
CA GLY A 109 5.53 -27.90 -17.64
C GLY A 109 5.53 -26.98 -18.86
N PRO A 110 6.68 -26.86 -19.55
CA PRO A 110 6.80 -26.06 -20.78
C PRO A 110 5.91 -26.63 -21.89
N VAL A 111 5.18 -25.77 -22.60
CA VAL A 111 4.26 -26.15 -23.69
C VAL A 111 4.97 -26.10 -25.04
N TYR A 112 5.87 -25.13 -25.22
CA TYR A 112 6.61 -24.91 -26.46
C TYR A 112 8.10 -25.27 -26.35
N GLY A 113 8.45 -26.19 -25.45
CA GLY A 113 9.82 -26.68 -25.27
C GLY A 113 10.48 -27.17 -26.56
N ASP A 114 9.71 -27.78 -27.46
CA ASP A 114 10.20 -28.33 -28.73
C ASP A 114 10.56 -27.25 -29.76
N LYS A 115 9.94 -26.06 -29.67
CA LYS A 115 10.23 -24.92 -30.55
C LYS A 115 11.52 -24.20 -30.15
N MET A 116 11.92 -24.31 -28.89
CA MET A 116 13.13 -23.70 -28.33
C MET A 116 14.35 -24.62 -28.55
N THR A 117 14.86 -24.66 -29.78
CA THR A 117 15.97 -25.55 -30.16
C THR A 117 17.35 -25.00 -29.80
N THR A 118 17.47 -23.69 -29.58
CA THR A 118 18.75 -23.02 -29.32
C THR A 118 19.20 -23.20 -27.86
N THR A 119 20.51 -23.36 -27.64
CA THR A 119 21.12 -23.43 -26.31
C THR A 119 20.73 -22.26 -25.39
N PRO A 120 20.79 -20.98 -25.82
CA PRO A 120 20.41 -19.86 -24.97
C PRO A 120 18.93 -19.89 -24.56
N ALA A 121 18.02 -20.32 -25.45
CA ALA A 121 16.60 -20.42 -25.12
C ALA A 121 16.33 -21.48 -24.03
N LYS A 122 16.99 -22.64 -24.12
CA LYS A 122 16.88 -23.70 -23.11
C LYS A 122 17.41 -23.24 -21.75
N LEU A 123 18.54 -22.55 -21.72
CA LEU A 123 19.13 -22.04 -20.47
C LEU A 123 18.26 -20.95 -19.85
N PHE A 124 17.73 -20.04 -20.66
CA PHE A 124 16.77 -19.03 -20.20
C PHE A 124 15.53 -19.68 -19.61
N SER A 125 14.93 -20.65 -20.30
CA SER A 125 13.72 -21.32 -19.84
C SER A 125 13.94 -22.07 -18.52
N ALA A 126 15.09 -22.72 -18.35
CA ALA A 126 15.45 -23.36 -17.09
C ALA A 126 15.61 -22.35 -15.94
N GLY A 127 16.31 -21.24 -16.19
CA GLY A 127 16.47 -20.17 -15.20
C GLY A 127 15.15 -19.50 -14.82
N TYR A 128 14.30 -19.24 -15.82
CA TYR A 128 12.97 -18.67 -15.61
C TYR A 128 12.07 -19.60 -14.79
N ALA A 129 12.09 -20.91 -15.05
CA ALA A 129 11.33 -21.89 -14.29
C ALA A 129 11.74 -21.93 -12.80
N LEU A 130 13.06 -21.89 -12.51
CA LEU A 130 13.55 -21.82 -11.13
C LEU A 130 13.13 -20.51 -10.43
N PHE A 131 13.24 -19.39 -11.14
CA PHE A 131 12.81 -18.09 -10.62
C PHE A 131 11.31 -18.07 -10.30
N CYS A 132 10.48 -18.61 -11.19
CA CYS A 132 9.04 -18.75 -10.97
C CYS A 132 8.72 -19.59 -9.73
N GLY A 133 9.45 -20.69 -9.52
CA GLY A 133 9.32 -21.51 -8.31
C GLY A 133 9.59 -20.71 -7.03
N LEU A 134 10.66 -19.91 -6.99
CA LEU A 134 10.96 -19.04 -5.85
C LEU A 134 9.88 -17.97 -5.63
N VAL A 135 9.40 -17.34 -6.71
CA VAL A 135 8.34 -16.34 -6.65
C VAL A 135 7.05 -16.96 -6.10
N LEU A 136 6.68 -18.16 -6.55
CA LEU A 136 5.51 -18.87 -6.06
C LEU A 136 5.61 -19.14 -4.55
N ILE A 137 6.75 -19.63 -4.06
CA ILE A 137 6.99 -19.84 -2.62
C ILE A 137 6.89 -18.52 -1.84
N ALA A 138 7.48 -17.44 -2.36
CA ALA A 138 7.42 -16.12 -1.74
C ALA A 138 5.97 -15.60 -1.63
N LEU A 139 5.18 -15.78 -2.69
CA LEU A 139 3.76 -15.38 -2.72
C LEU A 139 2.93 -16.17 -1.71
N PHE A 140 3.15 -17.48 -1.61
CA PHE A 140 2.55 -18.28 -0.56
C PHE A 140 2.91 -17.73 0.83
N GLY A 141 4.18 -17.40 1.09
CA GLY A 141 4.61 -16.80 2.35
C GLY A 141 3.89 -15.49 2.67
N ILE A 142 3.74 -14.59 1.69
CA ILE A 142 3.04 -13.31 1.85
C ILE A 142 1.55 -13.52 2.22
N ILE A 143 0.88 -14.48 1.56
CA ILE A 143 -0.54 -14.77 1.80
C ILE A 143 -0.74 -15.48 3.15
N LEU A 144 0.17 -16.39 3.52
CA LEU A 144 0.05 -17.22 4.72
C LEU A 144 0.47 -16.49 6.01
N ALA A 145 1.34 -15.48 5.91
CA ALA A 145 1.82 -14.68 7.04
C ALA A 145 0.71 -14.14 7.98
N PRO A 146 -0.35 -13.46 7.50
CA PRO A 146 -1.43 -12.98 8.38
C PRO A 146 -2.26 -14.12 9.00
N VAL A 147 -2.36 -15.27 8.32
CA VAL A 147 -3.09 -16.44 8.81
C VAL A 147 -2.31 -17.08 9.95
N PHE A 148 -1.01 -17.32 9.77
CA PHE A 148 -0.13 -17.86 10.80
C PHE A 148 -0.08 -16.96 12.05
N HIS A 149 0.05 -15.65 11.86
CA HIS A 149 0.03 -14.70 12.97
C HIS A 149 -1.30 -14.77 13.77
N ARG A 150 -2.43 -14.98 13.08
CA ARG A 150 -3.75 -15.12 13.73
C ARG A 150 -3.90 -16.44 14.49
N ILE A 151 -3.37 -17.54 13.96
CA ILE A 151 -3.39 -18.86 14.62
C ILE A 151 -2.52 -18.84 15.88
N LEU A 152 -1.31 -18.29 15.81
CA LEU A 152 -0.42 -18.17 16.97
C LEU A 152 -1.00 -17.31 18.09
N HIS A 153 -1.65 -16.19 17.74
CA HIS A 153 -2.33 -15.33 18.72
C HIS A 153 -3.55 -16.03 19.37
N ARG A 154 -4.19 -17.00 18.70
CA ARG A 154 -5.28 -17.81 19.27
C ARG A 154 -4.77 -18.90 20.21
N LEU A 155 -3.56 -19.42 19.98
CA LEU A 155 -2.95 -20.49 20.79
C LEU A 155 -2.23 -19.96 22.04
N HIS A 156 -1.74 -18.72 22.02
CA HIS A 156 -1.09 -18.06 23.17
C HIS A 156 -2.05 -17.20 24.00
N VAL A 157 -3.32 -17.58 24.12
CA VAL A 157 -4.16 -17.01 25.19
C VAL A 157 -3.78 -17.76 26.47
N PRO A 158 -2.99 -17.17 27.40
CA PRO A 158 -2.85 -17.77 28.72
C PRO A 158 -4.25 -17.84 29.33
N GLU A 159 -4.63 -19.06 29.66
CA GLU A 159 -5.79 -19.41 30.45
C GLU A 159 -5.80 -18.52 31.70
N LYS A 160 -6.90 -17.79 31.90
CA LYS A 160 -7.18 -17.07 33.15
C LYS A 160 -7.91 -17.99 34.09
#